data_AF-A0A536X0X5-F1
#
_entry.id   AF-A0A536X0X5-F1
#
_cell.length_a   1.000
_cell.length_b   1.000
_cell.length_c   1.000
_cell.angle_alpha   90.00
_cell.angle_beta   90.00
_cell.angle_gamma   90.00
#
_symmetry.space_group_name_H-M   'P 1'
#
loop_
_entity.id
_entity.type
_entity.pdbx_description
1 polymer ?
#
loop_
_entity_poly.entity_id
_entity_poly.type
_entity_poly.pdbx_seq_one_letter_code
_entity_poly.pdbx_strand_id
1 'polypeptide(L)'
;MRLKIGELAKKTGLSVRALHHYDAIGLLSPSERTPGGARLYGRDDLIRLHRIEALKQLACSLPDIKATLDGPGGAPLQILQRQIAALDARVLQAQRLSRRLQHVVDLLAGGGDAVADDWLNILELMNMYQKHLSDEELRTLMSSGPDTEAPMDPPWTQLIDEVRGGMRQGLPTDSATAHALAWRWMKLAIRMTNNDPALAGKLMTLQANEPRAQDIVGITPAMFSWIGEAFAHARCTLFAKYMSAAQVEEARRRQTANLAHMQAWPALVAELRAQMAAGTAPSSAPVQALMQRWQQLFRDSYCGDDAALESRVREAFMHEPDLRLGVGMDDALLTYLQKAQVAGHHVPRENAGPKPSALMVAMQRAAHQLLEQPRVLDDPLAVRILGEADAQALRADLDKYRHPMAVGLRSSVVVRSRFAEDEWAAAVARGVRQYVILGAGLDTGAYRHADVPGRIFEVDLPATQAWKRARLHEAGIAMPASLCYVPVDFESLGLAESLARAGFDASQPAFFSWLGVTMYLDEDAVFETLGFIAGCAKGSAVVLEYVIPLGGLPPMVRIAMEQVAAQLAERGEPWKSFFEPAALADKLAALGFSESSSWGPAELNPRYLANRSDGLHLGATPGRLMLARI
;
A
#
# COMPACT_ATOMS: atom_id res chain seq x y z
N MET A 1 -17.28 75.31 15.98
CA MET A 1 -18.68 75.49 16.41
C MET A 1 -18.97 74.43 17.47
N ARG A 2 -19.50 74.81 18.65
CA ARG A 2 -19.86 73.87 19.73
C ARG A 2 -21.37 73.77 19.83
N LEU A 3 -21.91 72.57 19.95
CA LEU A 3 -23.35 72.29 19.96
C LEU A 3 -23.86 72.01 21.37
N LYS A 4 -25.02 72.55 21.74
CA LYS A 4 -25.73 72.10 22.95
C LYS A 4 -26.36 70.72 22.72
N ILE A 5 -26.60 69.96 23.78
CA ILE A 5 -27.13 68.58 23.68
C ILE A 5 -28.42 68.46 22.85
N GLY A 6 -29.34 69.43 22.94
CA GLY A 6 -30.58 69.42 22.16
C GLY A 6 -30.34 69.67 20.66
N GLU A 7 -29.35 70.49 20.32
CA GLU A 7 -28.95 70.74 18.93
C GLU A 7 -28.20 69.53 18.35
N LEU A 8 -27.37 68.87 19.17
CA LEU A 8 -26.69 67.64 18.81
C LEU A 8 -27.70 66.50 18.54
N ALA A 9 -28.68 66.32 19.44
CA ALA A 9 -29.77 65.36 19.28
C ALA A 9 -30.55 65.60 17.97
N LYS A 10 -30.93 66.86 17.69
CA LYS A 10 -31.65 67.22 16.46
C LYS A 10 -30.82 66.97 15.19
N LYS A 11 -29.51 67.20 15.23
CA LYS A 11 -28.62 67.00 14.07
C LYS A 11 -28.28 65.54 13.79
N THR A 12 -28.29 64.68 14.81
CA THR A 12 -27.90 63.26 14.70
C THR A 12 -29.10 62.32 14.67
N GLY A 13 -30.30 62.81 14.97
CA GLY A 13 -31.51 61.99 15.05
C GLY A 13 -31.60 61.13 16.32
N LEU A 14 -30.63 61.26 17.23
CA LEU A 14 -30.63 60.56 18.51
C LEU A 14 -31.45 61.29 19.57
N SER A 15 -32.03 60.55 20.51
CA SER A 15 -32.72 61.16 21.64
C SER A 15 -31.73 61.75 22.64
N VAL A 16 -32.13 62.84 23.31
CA VAL A 16 -31.36 63.44 24.41
C VAL A 16 -31.07 62.40 25.51
N ARG A 17 -32.01 61.48 25.75
CA ARG A 17 -31.84 60.36 26.70
C ARG A 17 -30.73 59.40 26.28
N ALA A 18 -30.61 59.09 24.99
CA ALA A 18 -29.52 58.23 24.48
C ALA A 18 -28.16 58.91 24.64
N LEU A 19 -28.06 60.21 24.35
CA LEU A 19 -26.82 60.98 24.54
C LEU A 19 -26.42 61.10 26.02
N HIS A 20 -27.38 61.28 26.93
CA HIS A 20 -27.13 61.22 28.37
C HIS A 20 -26.67 59.84 28.83
N HIS A 21 -27.24 58.77 28.28
CA HIS A 21 -26.81 57.42 28.60
C HIS A 21 -25.38 57.16 28.12
N TYR A 22 -25.01 57.60 26.91
CA TYR A 22 -23.65 57.49 26.39
C TYR A 22 -22.64 58.28 27.23
N ASP A 23 -23.00 59.46 27.72
CA ASP A 23 -22.18 60.22 28.69
C ASP A 23 -22.04 59.47 30.01
N ALA A 24 -23.13 58.91 30.56
CA ALA A 24 -23.11 58.19 31.83
C ALA A 24 -22.24 56.92 31.80
N ILE A 25 -22.22 56.18 30.69
CA ILE A 25 -21.35 55.01 30.54
C ILE A 25 -19.96 55.37 30.02
N GLY A 26 -19.66 56.67 29.82
CA GLY A 26 -18.40 57.17 29.30
C GLY A 26 -18.12 56.77 27.85
N LEU A 27 -19.15 56.44 27.08
CA LEU A 27 -19.05 56.12 25.66
C LEU A 27 -18.92 57.39 24.81
N LEU A 28 -19.58 58.49 25.19
CA LEU A 28 -19.42 59.82 24.59
C LEU A 28 -19.54 60.91 25.65
N SER A 29 -18.44 61.60 25.93
CA SER A 29 -18.40 62.70 26.90
C SER A 29 -18.36 64.06 26.20
N PRO A 30 -18.97 65.12 26.76
CA PRO A 30 -18.90 66.46 26.17
C PRO A 30 -17.49 67.04 26.28
N SER A 31 -17.01 67.66 25.21
CA SER A 31 -15.72 68.38 25.18
C SER A 31 -15.63 69.46 26.26
N GLU A 32 -16.75 70.15 26.56
CA GLU A 32 -16.78 71.20 27.58
C GLU A 32 -18.13 71.29 28.30
N ARG A 33 -18.12 71.99 29.43
CA ARG A 33 -19.33 72.42 30.13
C ARG A 33 -19.32 73.92 30.33
N THR A 34 -20.46 74.57 30.16
CA THR A 34 -20.59 76.00 30.49
C THR A 34 -20.52 76.20 32.01
N PRO A 35 -20.28 77.44 32.50
CA PRO A 35 -20.33 77.75 33.92
C PRO A 35 -21.68 77.40 34.59
N GLY A 36 -22.77 77.41 33.83
CA GLY A 36 -24.11 76.96 34.26
C GLY A 36 -24.36 75.45 34.13
N GLY A 37 -23.31 74.63 33.92
CA GLY A 37 -23.38 73.18 33.87
C GLY A 37 -23.87 72.56 32.56
N ALA A 38 -24.15 73.36 31.52
CA ALA A 38 -24.67 72.86 30.25
C ALA A 38 -23.57 72.20 29.41
N ARG A 39 -23.83 71.01 28.87
CA ARG A 39 -22.90 70.23 28.04
C ARG A 39 -22.73 70.85 26.65
N LEU A 40 -21.48 71.01 26.23
CA LEU A 40 -21.11 71.52 24.91
C LEU A 40 -20.27 70.47 24.16
N TYR A 41 -20.73 70.11 22.97
CA TYR A 41 -20.10 69.08 22.15
C TYR A 41 -19.31 69.70 21.00
N GLY A 42 -18.05 69.31 20.90
CA GLY A 42 -17.10 69.76 19.89
C GLY A 42 -17.10 68.92 18.61
N ARG A 43 -16.13 69.19 17.74
CA ARG A 43 -15.93 68.46 16.49
C ARG A 43 -15.55 67.00 16.76
N ASP A 44 -14.70 66.75 17.74
CA ASP A 44 -14.22 65.39 18.04
C ASP A 44 -15.32 64.52 18.65
N ASP A 45 -16.21 65.11 19.45
CA ASP A 45 -17.39 64.43 19.98
C ASP A 45 -18.34 64.00 18.85
N LEU A 46 -18.53 64.85 17.83
CA LEU A 46 -19.32 64.52 16.65
C LEU A 46 -18.69 63.38 15.85
N ILE A 47 -17.37 63.38 15.67
CA ILE A 47 -16.64 62.30 14.99
C ILE A 47 -16.78 61.00 15.76
N ARG A 48 -16.64 61.05 17.10
CA ARG A 48 -16.82 59.89 17.96
C ARG A 48 -18.25 59.37 17.92
N LEU A 49 -19.24 60.25 17.92
CA LEU A 49 -20.65 59.87 17.83
C LEU A 49 -20.99 59.19 16.50
N HIS A 50 -20.47 59.68 15.36
CA HIS A 50 -20.64 59.00 14.07
C HIS A 50 -20.02 57.60 14.08
N ARG A 51 -18.87 57.42 14.73
CA ARG A 51 -18.25 56.09 14.87
C ARG A 51 -19.08 55.14 15.75
N ILE A 52 -19.69 55.66 16.83
CA ILE A 52 -20.61 54.89 17.68
C ILE A 52 -21.81 54.41 16.87
N GLU A 53 -22.43 55.29 16.07
CA GLU A 53 -23.58 54.94 15.26
C GLU A 53 -23.24 53.92 14.16
N ALA A 54 -22.10 54.09 13.49
CA ALA A 54 -21.62 53.14 12.49
C ALA A 54 -21.40 51.73 13.09
N LEU A 55 -20.78 51.63 14.28
CA LEU A 55 -20.57 50.35 14.95
C LEU A 55 -21.86 49.75 15.51
N LYS A 56 -22.83 50.59 15.90
CA LYS A 56 -24.15 50.13 16.35
C LYS A 56 -24.99 49.55 15.19
N GLN A 57 -24.85 50.10 13.98
CA GLN A 57 -25.47 49.51 12.78
C GLN A 57 -24.91 48.12 12.45
N LEU A 58 -23.68 47.83 12.90
CA LEU A 58 -23.05 46.51 12.81
C LEU A 58 -23.41 45.59 13.99
N ALA A 59 -24.50 45.90 14.71
CA ALA A 59 -25.00 45.14 15.87
C ALA A 59 -23.98 44.93 17.01
N CYS A 60 -22.96 45.78 17.12
CA CYS A 60 -22.01 45.72 18.23
C CYS A 60 -22.66 46.17 19.55
N SER A 61 -22.29 45.52 20.66
CA SER A 61 -22.76 45.91 21.99
C SER A 61 -22.12 47.25 22.42
N LEU A 62 -22.82 48.07 23.21
CA LEU A 62 -22.27 49.35 23.68
C LEU A 62 -20.92 49.22 24.43
N PRO A 63 -20.68 48.17 25.25
CA PRO A 63 -19.37 47.91 25.85
C PRO A 63 -18.25 47.65 24.82
N ASP A 64 -18.52 46.85 23.77
CA ASP A 64 -17.53 46.56 22.73
C ASP A 64 -17.19 47.82 21.92
N ILE A 65 -18.20 48.64 21.61
CA ILE A 65 -18.02 49.93 20.93
C ILE A 65 -17.10 50.84 21.76
N LYS A 66 -17.32 50.91 23.07
CA LYS A 66 -16.47 51.72 23.97
C LYS A 66 -15.02 51.24 23.94
N ALA A 67 -14.79 49.93 24.13
CA ALA A 67 -13.46 49.34 24.12
C ALA A 67 -12.73 49.58 22.78
N THR A 68 -13.45 49.56 21.66
CA THR A 68 -12.90 49.82 20.32
C THR A 68 -12.41 51.25 20.15
N LEU A 69 -13.20 52.20 20.63
CA LEU A 69 -12.93 53.63 20.44
C LEU A 69 -11.88 54.17 21.42
N ASP A 70 -11.67 53.49 22.54
CA ASP A 70 -10.74 53.88 23.60
C ASP A 70 -9.37 53.16 23.52
N GLY A 71 -9.26 52.08 22.73
CA GLY A 71 -8.01 51.32 22.56
C GLY A 71 -6.98 51.97 21.61
N PRO A 72 -5.66 51.74 21.83
CA PRO A 72 -4.61 52.32 21.00
C PRO A 72 -4.68 51.75 19.57
N GLY A 73 -4.94 52.63 18.60
CA GLY A 73 -4.91 52.28 17.19
C GLY A 73 -6.15 51.59 16.63
N GLY A 74 -7.32 51.71 17.29
CA GLY A 74 -8.62 51.31 16.77
C GLY A 74 -8.63 49.93 16.09
N ALA A 75 -9.11 48.91 16.79
CA ALA A 75 -9.26 47.56 16.22
C ALA A 75 -10.68 47.24 15.69
N PRO A 76 -11.34 48.03 14.80
CA PRO A 76 -12.58 47.64 14.13
C PRO A 76 -12.49 46.27 13.48
N LEU A 77 -11.30 45.91 12.97
CA LEU A 77 -11.09 44.66 12.27
C LEU A 77 -11.40 43.43 13.14
N GLN A 78 -10.98 43.41 14.42
CA GLN A 78 -11.16 42.23 15.28
C GLN A 78 -12.63 42.02 15.68
N ILE A 79 -13.40 43.10 15.87
CA ILE A 79 -14.82 43.01 16.20
C ILE A 79 -15.63 42.65 14.97
N LEU A 80 -15.32 43.25 13.82
CA LEU A 80 -15.92 42.86 12.53
C LEU A 80 -15.63 41.38 12.23
N GLN A 81 -14.40 40.91 12.43
CA GLN A 81 -14.03 39.50 12.27
C GLN A 81 -14.82 38.58 13.22
N ARG A 82 -15.00 38.97 14.49
CA ARG A 82 -15.80 38.20 15.45
C ARG A 82 -17.28 38.14 15.09
N GLN A 83 -17.85 39.25 14.60
CA GLN A 83 -19.25 39.29 14.16
C GLN A 83 -19.47 38.50 12.87
N ILE A 84 -18.55 38.60 11.90
CA ILE A 84 -18.54 37.76 10.70
C ILE A 84 -18.55 36.29 11.11
N ALA A 85 -17.63 35.87 11.98
CA ALA A 85 -17.56 34.49 12.45
C ALA A 85 -18.85 34.02 13.17
N ALA A 86 -19.49 34.88 13.96
CA ALA A 86 -20.76 34.55 14.63
C ALA A 86 -21.93 34.42 13.66
N LEU A 87 -22.00 35.28 12.64
CA LEU A 87 -23.01 35.20 11.58
C LEU A 87 -22.79 33.96 10.71
N ASP A 88 -21.55 33.69 10.32
CA ASP A 88 -21.19 32.50 9.55
C ASP A 88 -21.57 31.22 10.31
N ALA A 89 -21.32 31.17 11.62
CA ALA A 89 -21.75 30.05 12.46
C ALA A 89 -23.28 29.86 12.47
N ARG A 90 -24.07 30.93 12.52
CA ARG A 90 -25.54 30.86 12.45
C ARG A 90 -26.03 30.42 11.08
N VAL A 91 -25.41 30.91 10.00
CA VAL A 91 -25.73 30.49 8.62
C VAL A 91 -25.47 28.98 8.47
N LEU A 92 -24.32 28.50 8.92
CA LEU A 92 -23.98 27.07 8.89
C LEU A 92 -24.98 26.23 9.69
N GLN A 93 -25.43 26.71 10.86
CA GLN A 93 -26.43 26.01 11.67
C GLN A 93 -27.80 25.93 10.96
N ALA A 94 -28.26 27.04 10.39
CA ALA A 94 -29.52 27.08 9.66
C ALA A 94 -29.49 26.20 8.40
N GLN A 95 -28.38 26.20 7.66
CA GLN A 95 -28.16 25.34 6.50
C GLN A 95 -28.16 23.85 6.88
N ARG A 96 -27.55 23.48 8.01
CA ARG A 96 -27.61 22.10 8.53
C ARG A 96 -29.03 21.65 8.87
N LEU A 97 -29.81 22.49 9.55
CA LEU A 97 -31.21 22.20 9.86
C LEU A 97 -32.05 22.04 8.59
N SER A 98 -31.89 22.94 7.62
CA SER A 98 -32.60 22.88 6.35
C SER A 98 -32.32 21.58 5.58
N ARG A 99 -31.03 21.20 5.45
CA ARG A 99 -30.64 19.93 4.80
C ARG A 99 -31.25 18.71 5.50
N ARG A 100 -31.29 18.71 6.84
CA ARG A 100 -31.92 17.63 7.62
C ARG A 100 -33.41 17.50 7.32
N LEU A 101 -34.14 18.62 7.35
CA LEU A 101 -35.58 18.61 7.08
C LEU A 101 -35.87 18.18 5.65
N GLN A 102 -35.07 18.61 4.68
CA GLN A 102 -35.23 18.20 3.29
C GLN A 102 -35.06 16.69 3.11
N HIS A 103 -34.06 16.09 3.75
CA HIS A 103 -33.87 14.64 3.64
C HIS A 103 -35.03 13.84 4.26
N VAL A 104 -35.59 14.30 5.38
CA VAL A 104 -36.77 13.66 5.98
C VAL A 104 -37.98 13.79 5.05
N VAL A 105 -38.14 14.94 4.39
CA VAL A 105 -39.16 15.13 3.36
C VAL A 105 -38.95 14.15 2.19
N ASP A 106 -37.72 13.98 1.72
CA ASP A 106 -37.42 13.07 0.61
C ASP A 106 -37.67 11.60 0.98
N LEU A 107 -37.31 11.18 2.21
CA LEU A 107 -37.61 9.85 2.74
C LEU A 107 -39.11 9.60 2.87
N LEU A 108 -39.87 10.57 3.38
CA LEU A 108 -41.33 10.46 3.51
C LEU A 108 -42.05 10.48 2.17
N ALA A 109 -41.47 11.15 1.17
CA ALA A 109 -42.01 11.16 -0.19
C ALA A 109 -41.69 9.87 -0.97
N GLY A 110 -40.60 9.17 -0.62
CA GLY A 110 -40.14 7.94 -1.28
C GLY A 110 -40.55 6.63 -0.58
N GLY A 111 -40.82 6.65 0.72
CA GLY A 111 -41.22 5.49 1.52
C GLY A 111 -42.74 5.41 1.69
N GLY A 112 -43.33 4.23 1.49
CA GLY A 112 -44.76 3.99 1.74
C GLY A 112 -45.16 4.19 3.22
N ASP A 113 -46.43 3.90 3.54
CA ASP A 113 -47.08 4.23 4.84
C ASP A 113 -46.27 3.87 6.12
N ALA A 114 -45.44 2.82 6.09
CA ALA A 114 -44.58 2.43 7.21
C ALA A 114 -43.49 3.46 7.60
N VAL A 115 -42.95 4.22 6.63
CA VAL A 115 -41.97 5.28 6.89
C VAL A 115 -42.66 6.54 7.41
N ALA A 116 -43.92 6.76 7.01
CA ALA A 116 -44.76 7.86 7.48
C ALA A 116 -45.19 7.71 8.94
N ASP A 117 -45.26 6.49 9.47
CA ASP A 117 -45.57 6.23 10.89
C ASP A 117 -44.31 6.27 11.80
N ASP A 118 -43.10 6.13 11.26
CA ASP A 118 -41.83 6.00 12.02
C ASP A 118 -40.89 7.23 11.92
N TRP A 119 -41.32 8.31 11.25
CA TRP A 119 -40.53 9.53 11.00
C TRP A 119 -39.94 10.19 12.25
N LEU A 120 -40.60 10.04 13.41
CA LEU A 120 -40.12 10.60 14.67
C LEU A 120 -38.87 9.86 15.17
N ASN A 121 -38.82 8.53 15.05
CA ASN A 121 -37.64 7.74 15.38
C ASN A 121 -36.49 8.03 14.40
N ILE A 122 -36.80 8.25 13.11
CA ILE A 122 -35.80 8.69 12.11
C ILE A 122 -35.21 10.05 12.50
N LEU A 123 -36.03 11.03 12.89
CA LEU A 123 -35.56 12.35 13.34
C LEU A 123 -34.72 12.27 14.61
N GLU A 124 -35.11 11.44 15.58
CA GLU A 124 -34.35 11.20 16.80
C GLU A 124 -32.98 10.59 16.48
N LEU A 125 -32.94 9.58 15.62
CA LEU A 125 -31.71 8.93 15.18
C LEU A 125 -30.79 9.89 14.42
N MET A 126 -31.34 10.72 13.53
CA MET A 126 -30.59 11.75 12.81
C MET A 126 -29.98 12.78 13.77
N ASN A 127 -30.75 13.22 14.79
CA ASN A 127 -30.25 14.15 15.79
C ASN A 127 -29.14 13.52 16.65
N MET A 128 -29.23 12.21 16.90
CA MET A 128 -28.20 11.46 17.60
C MET A 128 -26.93 11.36 16.75
N TYR A 129 -27.03 10.92 15.49
CA TYR A 129 -25.89 10.85 14.57
C TYR A 129 -25.20 12.21 14.41
N GLN A 130 -25.93 13.32 14.34
CA GLN A 130 -25.34 14.67 14.26
C GLN A 130 -24.48 15.06 15.47
N LYS A 131 -24.70 14.47 16.65
CA LYS A 131 -23.87 14.73 17.83
C LYS A 131 -22.53 13.99 17.79
N HIS A 132 -22.46 12.88 17.06
CA HIS A 132 -21.32 11.96 17.07
C HIS A 132 -20.59 11.85 15.72
N LEU A 133 -21.25 12.22 14.61
CA LEU A 133 -20.75 12.15 13.24
C LEU A 133 -20.57 13.55 12.67
N SER A 134 -19.56 13.70 11.82
CA SER A 134 -19.35 14.91 11.02
C SER A 134 -20.40 15.05 9.91
N ASP A 135 -20.53 16.26 9.35
CA ASP A 135 -21.39 16.53 8.20
C ASP A 135 -21.05 15.68 6.96
N GLU A 136 -19.81 15.19 6.85
CA GLU A 136 -19.36 14.32 5.77
C GLU A 136 -19.70 12.85 6.02
N GLU A 137 -19.39 12.34 7.20
CA GLU A 137 -19.76 10.99 7.64
C GLU A 137 -21.27 10.78 7.60
N LEU A 138 -22.02 11.79 8.05
CA LEU A 138 -23.48 11.78 7.99
C LEU A 138 -23.97 11.78 6.53
N ARG A 139 -23.32 12.54 5.64
CA ARG A 139 -23.62 12.49 4.20
C ARG A 139 -23.32 11.12 3.60
N THR A 140 -22.23 10.46 3.98
CA THR A 140 -21.89 9.11 3.52
C THR A 140 -22.93 8.09 3.97
N LEU A 141 -23.38 8.19 5.23
CA LEU A 141 -24.43 7.32 5.76
C LEU A 141 -25.81 7.57 5.11
N MET A 142 -26.06 8.81 4.71
CA MET A 142 -27.35 9.27 4.16
C MET A 142 -27.39 9.36 2.63
N SER A 143 -26.25 9.20 1.94
CA SER A 143 -26.20 9.31 0.49
C SER A 143 -26.94 8.12 -0.10
N SER A 144 -28.05 8.39 -0.77
CA SER A 144 -28.78 7.43 -1.60
C SER A 144 -28.00 7.17 -2.89
N GLY A 145 -26.81 6.58 -2.79
CA GLY A 145 -26.15 5.98 -3.95
C GLY A 145 -26.87 4.68 -4.32
N PRO A 146 -26.81 4.22 -5.59
CA PRO A 146 -27.45 2.97 -6.02
C PRO A 146 -27.00 1.72 -5.22
N ASP A 147 -25.86 1.80 -4.52
CA ASP A 147 -25.23 0.67 -3.81
C ASP A 147 -25.12 0.85 -2.27
N THR A 148 -25.65 1.95 -1.70
CA THR A 148 -25.56 2.25 -0.25
C THR A 148 -26.90 2.00 0.42
N GLU A 149 -26.99 0.95 1.22
CA GLU A 149 -28.18 0.62 2.00
C GLU A 149 -28.16 1.38 3.34
N ALA A 150 -29.19 2.16 3.62
CA ALA A 150 -29.38 2.81 4.91
C ALA A 150 -29.67 1.76 6.00
N PRO A 151 -29.37 2.04 7.29
CA PRO A 151 -29.74 1.15 8.41
C PRO A 151 -31.25 0.88 8.54
N MET A 152 -32.09 1.63 7.81
CA MET A 152 -33.54 1.46 7.79
C MET A 152 -34.05 0.90 6.46
N ASP A 153 -33.17 0.49 5.55
CA ASP A 153 -33.58 -0.12 4.28
C ASP A 153 -34.10 -1.55 4.47
N PRO A 154 -34.95 -2.04 3.55
CA PRO A 154 -35.55 -3.37 3.66
C PRO A 154 -34.56 -4.53 3.83
N PRO A 155 -33.42 -4.60 3.11
CA PRO A 155 -32.49 -5.73 3.27
C PRO A 155 -31.74 -5.73 4.61
N TRP A 156 -31.43 -4.56 5.18
CA TRP A 156 -30.81 -4.45 6.51
C TRP A 156 -31.80 -4.81 7.62
N THR A 157 -33.03 -4.27 7.55
CA THR A 157 -34.12 -4.61 8.48
C THR A 157 -34.44 -6.10 8.45
N GLN A 158 -34.53 -6.68 7.25
CA GLN A 158 -34.73 -8.12 7.06
C GLN A 158 -33.59 -8.94 7.70
N LEU A 159 -32.33 -8.54 7.49
CA LEU A 159 -31.20 -9.26 8.07
C LEU A 159 -31.20 -9.21 9.60
N ILE A 160 -31.53 -8.05 10.19
CA ILE A 160 -31.69 -7.91 11.64
C ILE A 160 -32.75 -8.88 12.16
N ASP A 161 -33.89 -8.99 11.49
CA ASP A 161 -34.96 -9.91 11.87
C ASP A 161 -34.59 -11.38 11.71
N GLU A 162 -33.87 -11.73 10.65
CA GLU A 162 -33.34 -13.08 10.44
C GLU A 162 -32.35 -13.48 11.54
N VAL A 163 -31.41 -12.60 11.90
CA VAL A 163 -30.47 -12.86 13.01
C VAL A 163 -31.21 -12.97 14.33
N ARG A 164 -32.12 -12.04 14.63
CA ARG A 164 -32.95 -12.07 15.84
C ARG A 164 -33.81 -13.33 15.92
N GLY A 165 -34.32 -13.80 14.78
CA GLY A 165 -35.02 -15.07 14.64
C GLY A 165 -34.12 -16.27 14.99
N GLY A 166 -32.93 -16.33 14.38
CA GLY A 166 -31.94 -17.38 14.64
C GLY A 166 -31.52 -17.44 16.11
N MET A 167 -31.25 -16.29 16.74
CA MET A 167 -30.91 -16.22 18.17
C MET A 167 -32.04 -16.73 19.07
N ARG A 168 -33.29 -16.32 18.81
CA ARG A 168 -34.46 -16.78 19.60
C ARG A 168 -34.70 -18.29 19.48
N GLN A 169 -34.37 -18.87 18.34
CA GLN A 169 -34.47 -20.31 18.09
C GLN A 169 -33.28 -21.11 18.64
N GLY A 170 -32.26 -20.44 19.19
CA GLY A 170 -31.06 -21.10 19.68
C GLY A 170 -30.17 -21.67 18.56
N LEU A 171 -30.16 -21.04 17.39
CA LEU A 171 -29.33 -21.47 16.25
C LEU A 171 -27.84 -21.47 16.65
N PRO A 172 -27.11 -22.60 16.51
CA PRO A 172 -25.68 -22.65 16.80
C PRO A 172 -24.87 -21.73 15.89
N THR A 173 -23.89 -21.03 16.46
CA THR A 173 -23.01 -20.09 15.76
C THR A 173 -22.09 -20.77 14.74
N ASP A 174 -21.83 -22.06 14.89
CA ASP A 174 -21.04 -22.89 13.96
C ASP A 174 -21.86 -23.51 12.81
N SER A 175 -23.16 -23.23 12.75
CA SER A 175 -24.03 -23.73 11.69
C SER A 175 -23.82 -22.98 10.37
N ALA A 176 -24.04 -23.68 9.24
CA ALA A 176 -23.95 -23.06 7.91
C ALA A 176 -24.90 -21.85 7.74
N THR A 177 -26.08 -21.90 8.37
CA THR A 177 -27.03 -20.79 8.37
C THR A 177 -26.49 -19.57 9.14
N ALA A 178 -25.88 -19.78 10.32
CA ALA A 178 -25.25 -18.70 11.06
C ALA A 178 -24.07 -18.08 10.30
N HIS A 179 -23.26 -18.90 9.64
CA HIS A 179 -22.17 -18.41 8.79
C HIS A 179 -22.68 -17.52 7.65
N ALA A 180 -23.75 -17.93 6.96
CA ALA A 180 -24.33 -17.16 5.87
C ALA A 180 -24.87 -15.80 6.34
N LEU A 181 -25.51 -15.76 7.51
CA LEU A 181 -25.97 -14.52 8.13
C LEU A 181 -24.79 -13.60 8.49
N ALA A 182 -23.72 -14.15 9.07
CA ALA A 182 -22.53 -13.40 9.44
C ALA A 182 -21.81 -12.78 8.23
N TRP A 183 -21.66 -13.52 7.12
CA TRP A 183 -21.09 -12.98 5.88
C TRP A 183 -21.94 -11.87 5.27
N ARG A 184 -23.27 -12.03 5.26
CA ARG A 184 -24.20 -10.98 4.79
C ARG A 184 -24.10 -9.74 5.66
N TRP A 185 -24.05 -9.91 6.98
CA TRP A 185 -23.88 -8.81 7.93
C TRP A 185 -22.63 -8.00 7.64
N MET A 186 -21.48 -8.68 7.49
CA MET A 186 -20.22 -7.99 7.22
C MET A 186 -20.24 -7.27 5.87
N LYS A 187 -20.77 -7.89 4.81
CA LYS A 187 -20.87 -7.26 3.48
C LYS A 187 -21.76 -6.02 3.47
N LEU A 188 -22.88 -6.07 4.20
CA LEU A 188 -23.77 -4.92 4.32
C LEU A 188 -23.17 -3.82 5.20
N ALA A 189 -22.48 -4.18 6.29
CA ALA A 189 -21.77 -3.21 7.12
C ALA A 189 -20.69 -2.46 6.31
N ILE A 190 -19.91 -3.16 5.48
CA ILE A 190 -18.92 -2.56 4.57
C ILE A 190 -19.59 -1.60 3.58
N ARG A 191 -20.71 -1.99 2.97
CA ARG A 191 -21.43 -1.14 2.01
C ARG A 191 -22.02 0.11 2.67
N MET A 192 -22.70 -0.06 3.81
CA MET A 192 -23.34 1.02 4.56
C MET A 192 -22.34 2.10 4.99
N THR A 193 -21.13 1.71 5.38
CA THR A 193 -20.10 2.67 5.80
C THR A 193 -19.24 3.16 4.65
N ASN A 194 -19.57 2.79 3.40
CA ASN A 194 -18.73 3.00 2.23
C ASN A 194 -17.26 2.57 2.48
N ASN A 195 -17.11 1.44 3.17
CA ASN A 195 -15.85 0.89 3.64
C ASN A 195 -15.02 1.83 4.55
N ASP A 196 -15.63 2.83 5.19
CA ASP A 196 -14.95 3.74 6.12
C ASP A 196 -14.87 3.11 7.54
N PRO A 197 -13.65 2.79 8.03
CA PRO A 197 -13.44 2.18 9.35
C PRO A 197 -13.70 3.14 10.52
N ALA A 198 -13.48 4.45 10.33
CA ALA A 198 -13.72 5.44 11.37
C ALA A 198 -15.22 5.62 11.59
N LEU A 199 -15.99 5.70 10.50
CA LEU A 199 -17.46 5.74 10.55
C LEU A 199 -18.02 4.47 11.19
N ALA A 200 -17.57 3.29 10.76
CA ALA A 200 -18.01 2.02 11.34
C ALA A 200 -17.76 1.92 12.85
N GLY A 201 -16.57 2.34 13.30
CA GLY A 201 -16.23 2.35 14.73
C GLY A 201 -17.14 3.29 15.54
N LYS A 202 -17.46 4.47 15.01
CA LYS A 202 -18.40 5.42 15.65
C LYS A 202 -19.81 4.83 15.74
N LEU A 203 -20.31 4.22 14.67
CA LEU A 203 -21.62 3.58 14.66
C LEU A 203 -21.70 2.41 15.64
N MET A 204 -20.66 1.56 15.70
CA MET A 204 -20.58 0.47 16.67
C MET A 204 -20.57 0.99 18.12
N THR A 205 -19.80 2.05 18.39
CA THR A 205 -19.72 2.69 19.71
C THR A 205 -21.06 3.30 20.12
N LEU A 206 -21.72 4.00 19.20
CA LEU A 206 -23.04 4.58 19.41
C LEU A 206 -24.08 3.49 19.68
N GLN A 207 -24.09 2.41 18.89
CA GLN A 207 -24.99 1.28 19.11
C GLN A 207 -24.74 0.58 20.47
N ALA A 208 -23.50 0.49 20.91
CA ALA A 208 -23.14 -0.14 22.19
C ALA A 208 -23.55 0.71 23.40
N ASN A 209 -23.46 2.05 23.30
CA ASN A 209 -23.57 2.95 24.44
C ASN A 209 -24.87 3.74 24.52
N GLU A 210 -25.67 3.81 23.45
CA GLU A 210 -26.94 4.54 23.41
C GLU A 210 -28.14 3.59 23.39
N PRO A 211 -28.82 3.33 24.52
CA PRO A 211 -29.98 2.43 24.58
C PRO A 211 -31.09 2.82 23.60
N ARG A 212 -31.29 4.13 23.40
CA ARG A 212 -32.29 4.63 22.46
C ARG A 212 -31.96 4.28 21.00
N ALA A 213 -30.67 4.20 20.63
CA ALA A 213 -30.27 3.70 19.31
C ALA A 213 -30.58 2.20 19.16
N GLN A 214 -30.49 1.43 20.25
CA GLN A 214 -30.85 0.00 20.27
C GLN A 214 -32.35 -0.21 20.05
N ASP A 215 -33.18 0.63 20.66
CA ASP A 215 -34.63 0.58 20.49
C ASP A 215 -35.06 0.94 19.06
N ILE A 216 -34.41 1.95 18.45
CA ILE A 216 -34.78 2.44 17.12
C ILE A 216 -34.25 1.52 16.02
N VAL A 217 -32.95 1.18 16.04
CA VAL A 217 -32.31 0.38 14.98
C VAL A 217 -32.56 -1.13 15.20
N GLY A 218 -32.87 -1.55 16.43
CA GLY A 218 -33.16 -2.94 16.76
C GLY A 218 -31.94 -3.85 16.86
N ILE A 219 -30.73 -3.27 16.87
CA ILE A 219 -29.46 -3.99 17.02
C ILE A 219 -29.02 -4.00 18.49
N THR A 220 -28.83 -5.18 19.07
CA THR A 220 -28.46 -5.33 20.48
C THR A 220 -27.00 -5.77 20.67
N PRO A 221 -26.38 -5.50 21.84
CA PRO A 221 -25.04 -6.01 22.15
C PRO A 221 -24.91 -7.55 22.07
N ALA A 222 -25.95 -8.28 22.47
CA ALA A 222 -25.99 -9.73 22.37
C ALA A 222 -25.94 -10.21 20.91
N MET A 223 -26.60 -9.47 20.01
CA MET A 223 -26.57 -9.77 18.58
C MET A 223 -25.18 -9.54 17.97
N PHE A 224 -24.47 -8.49 18.36
CA PHE A 224 -23.08 -8.29 17.95
C PHE A 224 -22.17 -9.45 18.41
N SER A 225 -22.34 -9.91 19.64
CA SER A 225 -21.56 -11.04 20.14
C SER A 225 -21.85 -12.32 19.34
N TRP A 226 -23.13 -12.61 19.08
CA TRP A 226 -23.54 -13.80 18.33
C TRP A 226 -23.03 -13.77 16.88
N ILE A 227 -23.15 -12.62 16.19
CA ILE A 227 -22.63 -12.46 14.83
C ILE A 227 -21.10 -12.55 14.81
N GLY A 228 -20.41 -11.94 15.77
CA GLY A 228 -18.95 -11.99 15.86
C GLY A 228 -18.43 -13.42 16.03
N GLU A 229 -19.10 -14.22 16.87
CA GLU A 229 -18.79 -15.63 17.04
C GLU A 229 -19.09 -16.43 15.77
N ALA A 230 -20.28 -16.26 15.18
CA ALA A 230 -20.65 -16.92 13.92
C ALA A 230 -19.69 -16.57 12.77
N PHE A 231 -19.20 -15.34 12.72
CA PHE A 231 -18.20 -14.90 11.73
C PHE A 231 -16.85 -15.58 11.95
N ALA A 232 -16.40 -15.71 13.21
CA ALA A 232 -15.18 -16.45 13.53
C ALA A 232 -15.28 -17.93 13.11
N HIS A 233 -16.42 -18.58 13.36
CA HIS A 233 -16.69 -19.94 12.89
C HIS A 233 -16.72 -20.03 11.36
N ALA A 234 -17.34 -19.07 10.69
CA ALA A 234 -17.38 -19.01 9.23
C ALA A 234 -15.97 -18.92 8.63
N ARG A 235 -15.08 -18.12 9.22
CA ARG A 235 -13.68 -18.02 8.79
C ARG A 235 -12.88 -19.30 9.04
N CYS A 236 -13.19 -20.03 10.12
CA CYS A 236 -12.57 -21.32 10.41
C CYS A 236 -12.85 -22.36 9.31
N THR A 237 -14.00 -22.27 8.63
CA THR A 237 -14.29 -23.15 7.48
C THR A 237 -13.33 -22.92 6.30
N LEU A 238 -12.82 -21.70 6.14
CA LEU A 238 -11.81 -21.36 5.13
C LEU A 238 -10.40 -21.77 5.61
N PHE A 239 -10.07 -21.53 6.87
CA PHE A 239 -8.80 -21.95 7.46
C PHE A 239 -8.60 -23.48 7.42
N ALA A 240 -9.67 -24.25 7.59
CA ALA A 240 -9.63 -25.72 7.56
C ALA A 240 -9.09 -26.32 6.25
N LYS A 241 -9.05 -25.55 5.15
CA LYS A 241 -8.42 -25.98 3.89
C LYS A 241 -6.89 -26.02 3.95
N TYR A 242 -6.27 -25.30 4.90
CA TYR A 242 -4.82 -25.06 4.95
C TYR A 242 -4.14 -25.57 6.23
N MET A 243 -4.91 -25.92 7.27
CA MET A 243 -4.35 -26.29 8.58
C MET A 243 -5.15 -27.42 9.25
N SER A 244 -4.52 -28.11 10.20
CA SER A 244 -5.15 -29.21 10.93
C SER A 244 -6.30 -28.72 11.83
N ALA A 245 -7.21 -29.62 12.22
CA ALA A 245 -8.34 -29.28 13.10
C ALA A 245 -7.88 -28.63 14.42
N ALA A 246 -6.77 -29.08 15.00
CA ALA A 246 -6.20 -28.48 16.22
C ALA A 246 -5.69 -27.04 15.98
N GLN A 247 -5.10 -26.78 14.83
CA GLN A 247 -4.63 -25.45 14.43
C GLN A 247 -5.80 -24.49 14.15
N VAL A 248 -6.85 -24.97 13.47
CA VAL A 248 -8.09 -24.20 13.27
C VAL A 248 -8.69 -23.81 14.62
N GLU A 249 -8.77 -24.78 15.54
CA GLU A 249 -9.35 -24.54 16.87
C GLU A 249 -8.52 -23.53 17.69
N GLU A 250 -7.19 -23.59 17.61
CA GLU A 250 -6.33 -22.59 18.25
C GLU A 250 -6.50 -21.19 17.64
N ALA A 251 -6.55 -21.10 16.31
CA ALA A 251 -6.81 -19.82 15.63
C ALA A 251 -8.21 -19.27 15.97
N ARG A 252 -9.21 -20.14 16.12
CA ARG A 252 -10.57 -19.77 16.55
C ARG A 252 -10.56 -19.23 17.97
N ARG A 253 -9.97 -19.98 18.90
CA ARG A 253 -9.86 -19.62 20.32
C ARG A 253 -9.25 -18.24 20.48
N ARG A 254 -8.20 -17.90 19.72
CA ARG A 254 -7.57 -16.57 19.77
C ARG A 254 -8.44 -15.45 19.22
N GLN A 255 -9.16 -15.70 18.13
CA GLN A 255 -10.10 -14.73 17.57
C GLN A 255 -11.23 -14.39 18.54
N THR A 256 -11.69 -15.36 19.34
CA THR A 256 -12.83 -15.19 20.27
C THR A 256 -12.42 -14.88 21.71
N ALA A 257 -11.17 -15.18 22.12
CA ALA A 257 -10.72 -15.01 23.50
C ALA A 257 -10.58 -13.55 23.95
N ASN A 258 -10.44 -12.59 23.03
CA ASN A 258 -10.25 -11.21 23.41
C ASN A 258 -11.07 -10.24 22.53
N LEU A 259 -12.20 -9.80 23.07
CA LEU A 259 -13.06 -8.78 22.44
C LEU A 259 -12.28 -7.48 22.15
N ALA A 260 -11.22 -7.17 22.91
CA ALA A 260 -10.36 -6.02 22.66
C ALA A 260 -9.55 -6.15 21.35
N HIS A 261 -9.19 -7.37 20.90
CA HIS A 261 -8.52 -7.56 19.61
C HIS A 261 -9.46 -7.25 18.44
N MET A 262 -10.73 -7.67 18.54
CA MET A 262 -11.76 -7.32 17.55
C MET A 262 -11.95 -5.81 17.42
N GLN A 263 -11.83 -5.06 18.52
CA GLN A 263 -11.91 -3.59 18.52
C GLN A 263 -10.60 -2.90 18.09
N ALA A 264 -9.44 -3.55 18.28
CA ALA A 264 -8.14 -2.99 17.91
C ALA A 264 -7.91 -2.93 16.39
N TRP A 265 -8.48 -3.88 15.63
CA TRP A 265 -8.34 -3.92 14.16
C TRP A 265 -8.91 -2.67 13.47
N PRO A 266 -10.18 -2.26 13.70
CA PRO A 266 -10.72 -1.03 13.09
C PRO A 266 -9.91 0.22 13.42
N ALA A 267 -9.44 0.37 14.66
CA ALA A 267 -8.65 1.52 15.07
C ALA A 267 -7.31 1.59 14.32
N LEU A 268 -6.60 0.47 14.23
CA LEU A 268 -5.34 0.38 13.49
C LEU A 268 -5.53 0.65 12.00
N VAL A 269 -6.59 0.09 11.39
CA VAL A 269 -6.94 0.32 9.99
C VAL A 269 -7.27 1.80 9.74
N ALA A 270 -7.99 2.46 10.65
CA ALA A 270 -8.26 3.89 10.56
C ALA A 270 -6.99 4.76 10.66
N GLU A 271 -6.06 4.42 11.55
CA GLU A 271 -4.76 5.11 11.64
C GLU A 271 -3.94 4.96 10.35
N LEU A 272 -3.90 3.78 9.76
CA LEU A 272 -3.22 3.51 8.48
C LEU A 272 -3.87 4.27 7.32
N ARG A 273 -5.20 4.30 7.27
CA ARG A 273 -5.96 5.09 6.28
C ARG A 273 -5.67 6.58 6.40
N ALA A 274 -5.56 7.10 7.62
CA ALA A 274 -5.19 8.49 7.85
C ALA A 274 -3.78 8.81 7.32
N GLN A 275 -2.80 7.94 7.53
CA GLN A 275 -1.45 8.09 6.94
C GLN A 275 -1.49 8.07 5.41
N MET A 276 -2.29 7.16 4.84
CA MET A 276 -2.46 7.04 3.38
C MET A 276 -3.12 8.28 2.77
N ALA A 277 -4.20 8.79 3.40
CA ALA A 277 -4.89 10.01 2.98
C ALA A 277 -4.00 11.27 3.11
N ALA A 278 -3.11 11.30 4.09
CA ALA A 278 -2.10 12.34 4.25
C ALA A 278 -0.94 12.25 3.23
N GLY A 279 -0.93 11.24 2.36
CA GLY A 279 0.14 11.02 1.37
C GLY A 279 1.47 10.61 2.01
N THR A 280 1.43 10.05 3.23
CA THR A 280 2.65 9.70 3.97
C THR A 280 3.34 8.50 3.33
N ALA A 281 4.66 8.57 3.13
CA ALA A 281 5.42 7.50 2.49
C ALA A 281 5.34 6.18 3.29
N PRO A 282 5.14 5.02 2.64
CA PRO A 282 5.09 3.72 3.31
C PRO A 282 6.36 3.37 4.11
N SER A 283 7.52 3.93 3.73
CA SER A 283 8.80 3.76 4.40
C SER A 283 8.98 4.63 5.65
N SER A 284 8.08 5.57 5.91
CA SER A 284 8.23 6.54 7.00
C SER A 284 8.11 5.88 8.38
N ALA A 285 8.83 6.43 9.37
CA ALA A 285 8.82 5.91 10.74
C ALA A 285 7.41 5.78 11.37
N PRO A 286 6.48 6.73 11.18
CA PRO A 286 5.10 6.58 11.68
C PRO A 286 4.38 5.36 11.07
N VAL A 287 4.53 5.13 9.76
CA VAL A 287 3.90 3.99 9.08
C VAL A 287 4.57 2.68 9.51
N GLN A 288 5.89 2.66 9.71
CA GLN A 288 6.60 1.48 10.21
C GLN A 288 6.20 1.09 11.64
N ALA A 289 5.94 2.06 12.52
CA ALA A 289 5.39 1.77 13.84
C ALA A 289 3.98 1.14 13.76
N LEU A 290 3.14 1.59 12.83
CA LEU A 290 1.83 0.98 12.56
C LEU A 290 1.97 -0.44 11.98
N MET A 291 2.96 -0.69 11.13
CA MET A 291 3.27 -2.02 10.60
C MET A 291 3.70 -3.01 11.70
N GLN A 292 4.51 -2.57 12.66
CA GLN A 292 4.88 -3.40 13.81
C GLN A 292 3.65 -3.76 14.66
N ARG A 293 2.77 -2.78 14.92
CA ARG A 293 1.48 -3.03 15.60
C ARG A 293 0.59 -3.98 14.82
N TRP A 294 0.55 -3.87 13.49
CA TRP A 294 -0.19 -4.78 12.61
C TRP A 294 0.30 -6.21 12.75
N GLN A 295 1.62 -6.44 12.68
CA GLN A 295 2.22 -7.76 12.82
C GLN A 295 1.94 -8.35 14.20
N GLN A 296 2.05 -7.55 15.26
CA GLN A 296 1.76 -7.97 16.62
C GLN A 296 0.29 -8.37 16.79
N LEU A 297 -0.64 -7.50 16.36
CA LEU A 297 -2.07 -7.76 16.46
C LEU A 297 -2.48 -8.98 15.63
N PHE A 298 -1.85 -9.20 14.47
CA PHE A 298 -2.03 -10.42 13.67
C PHE A 298 -1.64 -11.67 14.45
N ARG A 299 -0.44 -11.68 15.06
CA ARG A 299 -0.01 -12.81 15.90
C ARG A 299 -0.98 -13.05 17.04
N ASP A 300 -1.33 -12.01 17.78
CA ASP A 300 -2.23 -12.09 18.93
C ASP A 300 -3.64 -12.59 18.54
N SER A 301 -4.09 -12.26 17.32
CA SER A 301 -5.40 -12.66 16.82
C SER A 301 -5.47 -14.09 16.28
N TYR A 302 -4.36 -14.67 15.77
CA TYR A 302 -4.43 -15.92 15.01
C TYR A 302 -3.46 -17.02 15.44
N CYS A 303 -2.23 -16.71 15.83
CA CYS A 303 -1.17 -17.73 15.91
C CYS A 303 -0.25 -17.64 17.13
N GLY A 304 -0.24 -16.52 17.85
CA GLY A 304 0.74 -16.27 18.92
C GLY A 304 2.17 -16.39 18.40
N ASP A 305 3.02 -17.09 19.16
CA ASP A 305 4.42 -17.34 18.81
C ASP A 305 4.63 -18.59 17.96
N ASP A 306 3.56 -19.28 17.53
CA ASP A 306 3.65 -20.46 16.66
C ASP A 306 3.89 -20.03 15.20
N ALA A 307 5.16 -20.08 14.78
CA ALA A 307 5.59 -19.72 13.43
C ALA A 307 5.00 -20.64 12.34
N ALA A 308 4.72 -21.91 12.64
CA ALA A 308 4.14 -22.84 11.67
C ALA A 308 2.65 -22.50 11.45
N LEU A 309 1.92 -22.21 12.54
CA LEU A 309 0.55 -21.73 12.45
C LEU A 309 0.49 -20.36 11.77
N GLU A 310 1.40 -19.44 12.08
CA GLU A 310 1.49 -18.13 11.43
C GLU A 310 1.63 -18.28 9.90
N SER A 311 2.54 -19.15 9.45
CA SER A 311 2.75 -19.43 8.03
C SER A 311 1.48 -19.93 7.34
N ARG A 312 0.76 -20.88 7.96
CA ARG A 312 -0.51 -21.42 7.43
C ARG A 312 -1.64 -20.40 7.40
N VAL A 313 -1.76 -19.58 8.45
CA VAL A 313 -2.76 -18.50 8.49
C VAL A 313 -2.47 -17.49 7.37
N ARG A 314 -1.21 -17.06 7.21
CA ARG A 314 -0.81 -16.16 6.12
C ARG A 314 -1.09 -16.77 4.73
N GLU A 315 -0.80 -18.06 4.55
CA GLU A 315 -1.11 -18.81 3.33
C GLU A 315 -2.62 -18.80 3.01
N ALA A 316 -3.48 -19.02 4.00
CA ALA A 316 -4.92 -18.95 3.83
C ALA A 316 -5.39 -17.54 3.44
N PHE A 317 -4.89 -16.49 4.08
CA PHE A 317 -5.19 -15.10 3.71
C PHE A 317 -4.72 -14.76 2.29
N MET A 318 -3.67 -15.40 1.77
CA MET A 318 -3.22 -15.20 0.38
C MET A 318 -4.18 -15.79 -0.66
N HIS A 319 -4.86 -16.89 -0.34
CA HIS A 319 -5.66 -17.64 -1.31
C HIS A 319 -7.18 -17.50 -1.13
N GLU A 320 -7.64 -17.03 0.03
CA GLU A 320 -9.07 -16.85 0.32
C GLU A 320 -9.43 -15.35 0.43
N PRO A 321 -9.99 -14.74 -0.63
CA PRO A 321 -10.37 -13.32 -0.61
C PRO A 321 -11.34 -12.96 0.52
N ASP A 322 -12.26 -13.87 0.85
CA ASP A 322 -13.25 -13.68 1.93
C ASP A 322 -12.58 -13.54 3.31
N LEU A 323 -11.37 -14.08 3.53
CA LEU A 323 -10.64 -13.87 4.79
C LEU A 323 -10.14 -12.44 4.97
N ARG A 324 -9.97 -11.67 3.88
CA ARG A 324 -9.55 -10.26 3.89
C ARG A 324 -10.73 -9.30 4.06
N LEU A 325 -11.94 -9.82 3.98
CA LEU A 325 -13.16 -9.03 4.03
C LEU A 325 -13.31 -8.40 5.42
N GLY A 326 -13.32 -7.06 5.45
CA GLY A 326 -13.44 -6.27 6.66
C GLY A 326 -13.58 -4.80 6.33
N VAL A 327 -14.11 -4.02 7.26
CA VAL A 327 -14.29 -2.57 7.05
C VAL A 327 -12.92 -1.89 6.98
N GLY A 328 -12.75 -1.01 5.99
CA GLY A 328 -11.51 -0.31 5.73
C GLY A 328 -10.45 -1.18 5.06
N MET A 329 -10.78 -2.40 4.63
CA MET A 329 -9.87 -3.30 3.92
C MET A 329 -10.25 -3.31 2.44
N ASP A 330 -9.40 -2.71 1.58
CA ASP A 330 -9.53 -2.76 0.12
C ASP A 330 -8.14 -2.93 -0.52
N ASP A 331 -8.10 -3.11 -1.84
CA ASP A 331 -6.86 -3.30 -2.58
C ASP A 331 -5.88 -2.13 -2.43
N ALA A 332 -6.38 -0.90 -2.25
CA ALA A 332 -5.55 0.28 -2.06
C ALA A 332 -4.79 0.23 -0.73
N LEU A 333 -5.50 -0.06 0.38
CA LEU A 333 -4.85 -0.22 1.68
C LEU A 333 -3.93 -1.44 1.69
N LEU A 334 -4.34 -2.57 1.10
CA LEU A 334 -3.50 -3.77 1.01
C LEU A 334 -2.20 -3.50 0.25
N THR A 335 -2.28 -2.76 -0.86
CA THR A 335 -1.10 -2.30 -1.63
C THR A 335 -0.22 -1.37 -0.79
N TYR A 336 -0.81 -0.46 -0.02
CA TYR A 336 -0.07 0.45 0.85
C TYR A 336 0.66 -0.30 1.97
N LEU A 337 0.00 -1.25 2.61
CA LEU A 337 0.57 -2.14 3.63
C LEU A 337 1.70 -3.01 3.05
N GLN A 338 1.53 -3.53 1.84
CA GLN A 338 2.57 -4.28 1.14
C GLN A 338 3.82 -3.43 0.88
N LYS A 339 3.64 -2.19 0.39
CA LYS A 339 4.75 -1.23 0.23
C LYS A 339 5.44 -0.90 1.55
N ALA A 340 4.66 -0.73 2.62
CA ALA A 340 5.18 -0.45 3.95
C ALA A 340 5.94 -1.65 4.52
N GLN A 341 5.43 -2.86 4.34
CA GLN A 341 6.10 -4.11 4.72
C GLN A 341 7.46 -4.22 4.01
N VAL A 342 7.50 -4.02 2.69
CA VAL A 342 8.74 -4.05 1.89
C VAL A 342 9.74 -2.99 2.37
N ALA A 343 9.28 -1.77 2.64
CA ALA A 343 10.14 -0.69 3.12
C ALA A 343 10.62 -0.87 4.57
N GLY A 344 9.84 -1.55 5.41
CA GLY A 344 10.16 -1.87 6.80
C GLY A 344 11.16 -3.00 6.95
N HIS A 345 11.20 -3.89 5.97
CA HIS A 345 12.23 -4.92 5.82
C HIS A 345 13.49 -4.38 5.15
N HIS A 346 13.90 -3.16 5.48
CA HIS A 346 15.33 -2.81 5.43
C HIS A 346 16.05 -3.67 6.47
N VAL A 347 16.32 -4.91 6.08
CA VAL A 347 17.21 -5.83 6.76
C VAL A 347 18.56 -5.10 6.86
N PRO A 348 19.10 -4.89 8.07
CA PRO A 348 20.50 -4.50 8.21
C PRO A 348 21.33 -5.46 7.37
N ARG A 349 22.32 -4.95 6.62
CA ARG A 349 23.13 -5.66 5.60
C ARG A 349 23.93 -6.90 6.08
N GLU A 350 23.53 -7.56 7.15
CA GLU A 350 24.13 -8.79 7.68
C GLU A 350 23.05 -9.89 7.77
N ASN A 351 23.20 -10.93 6.93
CA ASN A 351 22.46 -12.20 6.93
C ASN A 351 21.04 -12.27 6.33
N ALA A 352 20.76 -11.61 5.20
CA ALA A 352 19.72 -12.11 4.30
C ALA A 352 20.29 -13.26 3.46
N GLY A 353 19.60 -14.41 3.38
CA GLY A 353 19.97 -15.53 2.50
C GLY A 353 20.01 -15.13 1.01
N PRO A 354 20.05 -16.10 0.07
CA PRO A 354 20.09 -15.77 -1.34
C PRO A 354 18.83 -14.98 -1.69
N LYS A 355 18.96 -14.04 -2.64
CA LYS A 355 17.81 -13.35 -3.21
C LYS A 355 16.75 -14.40 -3.64
N PRO A 356 15.45 -14.17 -3.35
CA PRO A 356 14.39 -15.13 -3.69
C PRO A 356 14.43 -15.60 -5.15
N SER A 357 14.68 -14.69 -6.09
CA SER A 357 14.85 -14.98 -7.50
C SER A 357 16.04 -15.91 -7.77
N ALA A 358 17.18 -15.69 -7.11
CA ALA A 358 18.40 -16.49 -7.25
C ALA A 358 18.18 -17.94 -6.78
N LEU A 359 17.48 -18.15 -5.67
CA LEU A 359 17.13 -19.49 -5.19
C LEU A 359 16.13 -20.18 -6.12
N MET A 360 15.10 -19.45 -6.57
CA MET A 360 14.10 -19.98 -7.52
C MET A 360 14.78 -20.49 -8.80
N VAL A 361 15.69 -19.71 -9.39
CA VAL A 361 16.37 -20.13 -10.64
C VAL A 361 17.36 -21.27 -10.39
N ALA A 362 18.02 -21.32 -9.23
CA ALA A 362 18.88 -22.43 -8.85
C ALA A 362 18.08 -23.74 -8.70
N MET A 363 16.89 -23.69 -8.09
CA MET A 363 15.98 -24.83 -8.02
C MET A 363 15.55 -25.31 -9.41
N GLN A 364 15.29 -24.40 -10.36
CA GLN A 364 14.95 -24.80 -11.74
C GLN A 364 16.11 -25.45 -12.47
N ARG A 365 17.35 -24.96 -12.28
CA ARG A 365 18.55 -25.64 -12.81
C ARG A 365 18.76 -27.01 -12.18
N ALA A 366 18.53 -27.14 -10.87
CA ALA A 366 18.64 -28.41 -10.16
C ALA A 366 17.58 -29.41 -10.63
N ALA A 367 16.32 -28.98 -10.78
CA ALA A 367 15.24 -29.78 -11.35
C ALA A 367 15.61 -30.27 -12.75
N HIS A 368 16.27 -29.43 -13.56
CA HIS A 368 16.72 -29.82 -14.90
C HIS A 368 17.67 -31.02 -14.88
N GLN A 369 18.60 -31.04 -13.92
CA GLN A 369 19.56 -32.15 -13.80
C GLN A 369 18.89 -33.48 -13.45
N LEU A 370 17.70 -33.45 -12.84
CA LEU A 370 16.95 -34.61 -12.36
C LEU A 370 15.86 -35.06 -13.34
N LEU A 371 15.25 -34.15 -14.08
CA LEU A 371 14.06 -34.42 -14.90
C LEU A 371 14.37 -34.73 -16.37
N GLU A 372 15.41 -34.11 -16.94
CA GLU A 372 15.62 -34.16 -18.39
C GLU A 372 16.89 -34.90 -18.82
N GLN A 373 16.72 -35.73 -19.84
CA GLN A 373 17.80 -36.40 -20.59
C GLN A 373 17.42 -36.45 -22.09
N PRO A 374 18.29 -35.98 -23.00
CA PRO A 374 19.59 -35.34 -22.76
C PRO A 374 19.47 -33.93 -22.15
N ARG A 375 20.42 -33.53 -21.32
CA ARG A 375 20.43 -32.18 -20.69
C ARG A 375 20.72 -31.08 -21.71
N VAL A 376 20.07 -29.93 -21.54
CA VAL A 376 20.34 -28.69 -22.31
C VAL A 376 21.56 -27.98 -21.72
N LEU A 377 21.56 -27.85 -20.40
CA LEU A 377 22.66 -27.32 -19.60
C LEU A 377 23.15 -28.42 -18.66
N ASP A 378 24.41 -28.82 -18.80
CA ASP A 378 25.03 -29.75 -17.85
C ASP A 378 25.59 -28.97 -16.65
N ASP A 379 24.89 -29.07 -15.52
CA ASP A 379 25.23 -28.36 -14.28
C ASP A 379 25.29 -29.36 -13.12
N PRO A 380 26.39 -30.14 -13.00
CA PRO A 380 26.51 -31.18 -11.97
C PRO A 380 26.50 -30.63 -10.53
N LEU A 381 26.64 -29.30 -10.37
CA LEU A 381 26.66 -28.64 -9.08
C LEU A 381 25.30 -28.08 -8.67
N ALA A 382 24.34 -27.95 -9.61
CA ALA A 382 23.04 -27.32 -9.38
C ALA A 382 22.27 -27.92 -8.19
N VAL A 383 22.29 -29.25 -8.02
CA VAL A 383 21.59 -29.91 -6.91
C VAL A 383 22.38 -29.77 -5.61
N ARG A 384 23.72 -29.86 -5.67
CA ARG A 384 24.60 -29.81 -4.48
C ARG A 384 24.63 -28.43 -3.84
N ILE A 385 24.64 -27.37 -4.64
CA ILE A 385 24.73 -25.99 -4.14
C ILE A 385 23.49 -25.54 -3.36
N LEU A 386 22.33 -26.20 -3.55
CA LEU A 386 21.12 -25.94 -2.76
C LEU A 386 21.31 -26.32 -1.28
N GLY A 387 22.23 -27.22 -0.96
CA GLY A 387 22.34 -27.84 0.35
C GLY A 387 21.36 -29.01 0.53
N GLU A 388 21.61 -29.83 1.56
CA GLU A 388 20.93 -31.12 1.72
C GLU A 388 19.41 -30.99 1.87
N ALA A 389 18.94 -30.04 2.68
CA ALA A 389 17.51 -29.87 2.94
C ALA A 389 16.72 -29.49 1.67
N ASP A 390 17.17 -28.47 0.93
CA ASP A 390 16.51 -28.04 -0.30
C ASP A 390 16.64 -29.08 -1.43
N ALA A 391 17.78 -29.79 -1.50
CA ALA A 391 17.98 -30.89 -2.44
C ALA A 391 17.07 -32.09 -2.13
N GLN A 392 16.78 -32.37 -0.85
CA GLN A 392 15.81 -33.38 -0.44
C GLN A 392 14.38 -32.94 -0.76
N ALA A 393 14.02 -31.70 -0.43
CA ALA A 393 12.69 -31.14 -0.73
C ALA A 393 12.39 -31.15 -2.25
N LEU A 394 13.38 -30.76 -3.07
CA LEU A 394 13.28 -30.84 -4.53
C LEU A 394 13.00 -32.28 -5.01
N ARG A 395 13.72 -33.27 -4.47
CA ARG A 395 13.53 -34.68 -4.85
C ARG A 395 12.20 -35.25 -4.38
N ALA A 396 11.70 -34.79 -3.23
CA ALA A 396 10.45 -35.24 -2.66
C ALA A 396 9.22 -34.76 -3.46
N ASP A 397 9.32 -33.60 -4.13
CA ASP A 397 8.24 -33.00 -4.90
C ASP A 397 8.70 -32.58 -6.31
N LEU A 398 9.14 -33.56 -7.10
CA LEU A 398 9.54 -33.33 -8.50
C LEU A 398 8.35 -33.01 -9.41
N ASP A 399 7.14 -33.45 -9.07
CA ASP A 399 5.94 -33.24 -9.89
C ASP A 399 5.54 -31.77 -9.98
N LYS A 400 5.80 -30.98 -8.92
CA LYS A 400 5.70 -29.52 -8.96
C LYS A 400 6.47 -28.90 -10.13
N TYR A 401 7.61 -29.48 -10.50
CA TYR A 401 8.46 -28.99 -11.59
C TYR A 401 8.04 -29.54 -12.96
N ARG A 402 7.10 -30.49 -13.03
CA ARG A 402 6.50 -30.96 -14.29
C ARG A 402 5.34 -30.09 -14.77
N HIS A 403 4.82 -29.19 -13.93
CA HIS A 403 3.75 -28.27 -14.30
C HIS A 403 4.18 -27.36 -15.49
N PRO A 404 3.30 -27.07 -16.47
CA PRO A 404 3.68 -26.31 -17.68
C PRO A 404 4.37 -24.97 -17.41
N MET A 405 3.94 -24.22 -16.40
CA MET A 405 4.62 -22.96 -16.01
C MET A 405 6.05 -23.20 -15.49
N ALA A 406 6.26 -24.25 -14.70
CA ALA A 406 7.59 -24.60 -14.19
C ALA A 406 8.50 -25.11 -15.33
N VAL A 407 7.94 -25.86 -16.29
CA VAL A 407 8.63 -26.29 -17.52
C VAL A 407 9.06 -25.08 -18.35
N GLY A 408 8.18 -24.09 -18.54
CA GLY A 408 8.51 -22.85 -19.27
C GLY A 408 9.61 -22.04 -18.58
N LEU A 409 9.52 -21.85 -17.25
CA LEU A 409 10.55 -21.16 -16.48
C LEU A 409 11.88 -21.92 -16.51
N ARG A 410 11.86 -23.25 -16.31
CA ARG A 410 13.05 -24.10 -16.40
C ARG A 410 13.69 -24.00 -17.78
N SER A 411 12.89 -24.10 -18.84
CA SER A 411 13.37 -23.96 -20.23
C SER A 411 14.07 -22.62 -20.43
N SER A 412 13.48 -21.52 -19.94
CA SER A 412 14.09 -20.18 -20.00
C SER A 412 15.42 -20.12 -19.25
N VAL A 413 15.46 -20.63 -18.01
CA VAL A 413 16.65 -20.61 -17.16
C VAL A 413 17.80 -21.43 -17.75
N VAL A 414 17.55 -22.62 -18.29
CA VAL A 414 18.63 -23.47 -18.81
C VAL A 414 19.10 -23.01 -20.18
N VAL A 415 18.20 -22.52 -21.04
CA VAL A 415 18.57 -22.01 -22.37
C VAL A 415 19.37 -20.72 -22.25
N ARG A 416 19.01 -19.78 -21.37
CA ARG A 416 19.77 -18.53 -21.21
C ARG A 416 21.18 -18.76 -20.72
N SER A 417 21.36 -19.67 -19.75
CA SER A 417 22.69 -20.07 -19.27
C SER A 417 23.46 -20.77 -20.39
N ARG A 418 22.84 -21.72 -21.11
CA ARG A 418 23.49 -22.43 -22.20
C ARG A 418 23.94 -21.50 -23.32
N PHE A 419 23.11 -20.53 -23.70
CA PHE A 419 23.43 -19.54 -24.71
C PHE A 419 24.64 -18.69 -24.31
N ALA A 420 24.67 -18.19 -23.07
CA ALA A 420 25.82 -17.43 -22.57
C ALA A 420 27.11 -18.27 -22.54
N GLU A 421 27.03 -19.57 -22.24
CA GLU A 421 28.19 -20.47 -22.24
C GLU A 421 28.71 -20.78 -23.64
N ASP A 422 27.83 -20.97 -24.63
CA ASP A 422 28.25 -21.14 -26.01
C ASP A 422 28.95 -19.86 -26.53
N GLU A 423 28.43 -18.67 -26.18
CA GLU A 423 29.05 -17.40 -26.56
C GLU A 423 30.37 -17.15 -25.83
N TRP A 424 30.48 -17.57 -24.56
CA TRP A 424 31.75 -17.58 -23.82
C TRP A 424 32.78 -18.48 -24.51
N ALA A 425 32.41 -19.72 -24.85
CA ALA A 425 33.29 -20.65 -25.54
C ALA A 425 33.75 -20.08 -26.89
N ALA A 426 32.86 -19.43 -27.64
CA ALA A 426 33.20 -18.74 -28.87
C ALA A 426 34.16 -17.54 -28.63
N ALA A 427 33.99 -16.79 -27.54
CA ALA A 427 34.90 -15.71 -27.16
C ALA A 427 36.30 -16.24 -26.79
N VAL A 428 36.38 -17.34 -26.04
CA VAL A 428 37.65 -18.00 -25.69
C VAL A 428 38.39 -18.45 -26.95
N ALA A 429 37.68 -19.03 -27.92
CA ALA A 429 38.25 -19.44 -29.20
C ALA A 429 38.82 -18.25 -30.00
N ARG A 430 38.27 -17.03 -29.82
CA ARG A 430 38.81 -15.79 -30.39
C ARG A 430 39.96 -15.17 -29.59
N GLY A 431 40.36 -15.78 -28.48
CA GLY A 431 41.47 -15.30 -27.65
C GLY A 431 41.07 -14.47 -26.43
N VAL A 432 39.77 -14.32 -26.13
CA VAL A 432 39.31 -13.64 -24.90
C VAL A 432 39.72 -14.45 -23.67
N ARG A 433 40.22 -13.79 -22.62
CA ARG A 433 40.73 -14.43 -21.39
C ARG A 433 40.14 -13.86 -20.10
N GLN A 434 39.15 -12.98 -20.20
CA GLN A 434 38.44 -12.42 -19.06
C GLN A 434 36.95 -12.68 -19.23
N TYR A 435 36.33 -13.34 -18.26
CA TYR A 435 34.90 -13.56 -18.20
C TYR A 435 34.34 -12.89 -16.96
N VAL A 436 33.34 -12.03 -17.10
CA VAL A 436 32.67 -11.37 -15.99
C VAL A 436 31.21 -11.82 -15.94
N ILE A 437 30.80 -12.41 -14.82
CA ILE A 437 29.43 -12.82 -14.56
C ILE A 437 28.79 -11.77 -13.65
N LEU A 438 27.88 -10.98 -14.20
CA LEU A 438 27.20 -9.88 -13.52
C LEU A 438 25.90 -10.38 -12.87
N GLY A 439 25.79 -10.22 -11.55
CA GLY A 439 24.69 -10.77 -10.73
C GLY A 439 24.75 -12.29 -10.67
N ALA A 440 25.92 -12.82 -10.29
CA ALA A 440 26.22 -14.25 -10.34
C ALA A 440 25.27 -15.12 -9.49
N GLY A 441 24.58 -14.57 -8.49
CA GLY A 441 23.57 -15.26 -7.68
C GLY A 441 24.08 -16.60 -7.17
N LEU A 442 23.45 -17.68 -7.63
CA LEU A 442 23.86 -19.07 -7.39
C LEU A 442 24.36 -19.78 -8.65
N ASP A 443 24.74 -19.04 -9.68
CA ASP A 443 25.36 -19.57 -10.90
C ASP A 443 26.59 -20.41 -10.55
N THR A 444 26.79 -21.53 -11.24
CA THR A 444 27.91 -22.45 -11.04
C THR A 444 28.89 -22.41 -12.21
N GLY A 445 28.68 -21.54 -13.20
CA GLY A 445 29.46 -21.45 -14.44
C GLY A 445 30.96 -21.31 -14.17
N ALA A 446 31.37 -20.48 -13.22
CA ALA A 446 32.79 -20.34 -12.86
C ALA A 446 33.43 -21.66 -12.39
N TYR A 447 32.65 -22.54 -11.76
CA TYR A 447 33.08 -23.86 -11.28
C TYR A 447 33.08 -24.89 -12.40
N ARG A 448 32.17 -24.76 -13.36
CA ARG A 448 32.06 -25.67 -14.53
C ARG A 448 33.09 -25.36 -15.61
N HIS A 449 33.59 -24.13 -15.64
CA HIS A 449 34.61 -23.66 -16.58
C HIS A 449 35.98 -23.43 -15.91
N ALA A 450 36.25 -24.12 -14.80
CA ALA A 450 37.48 -23.96 -14.02
C ALA A 450 38.77 -24.14 -14.85
N ASP A 451 38.74 -25.06 -15.83
CA ASP A 451 39.88 -25.40 -16.69
C ASP A 451 39.98 -24.53 -17.97
N VAL A 452 39.03 -23.61 -18.18
CA VAL A 452 39.05 -22.74 -19.35
C VAL A 452 40.12 -21.65 -19.18
N PRO A 453 40.99 -21.40 -20.18
CA PRO A 453 42.05 -20.41 -20.05
C PRO A 453 41.52 -19.00 -19.77
N GLY A 454 41.97 -18.40 -18.67
CA GLY A 454 41.65 -17.02 -18.32
C GLY A 454 41.29 -16.82 -16.85
N ARG A 455 40.70 -15.65 -16.56
CA ARG A 455 40.12 -15.32 -15.26
C ARG A 455 38.63 -15.11 -15.37
N ILE A 456 37.90 -15.61 -14.37
CA ILE A 456 36.46 -15.46 -14.22
C ILE A 456 36.21 -14.57 -13.01
N PHE A 457 35.43 -13.52 -13.19
CA PHE A 457 35.04 -12.57 -12.16
C PHE A 457 33.55 -12.73 -11.90
N GLU A 458 33.18 -13.07 -10.67
CA GLU A 458 31.77 -13.07 -10.24
C GLU A 458 31.46 -11.78 -9.51
N VAL A 459 30.53 -11.00 -10.05
CA VAL A 459 30.06 -9.74 -9.47
C VAL A 459 28.67 -9.97 -8.89
N ASP A 460 28.49 -9.68 -7.60
CA ASP A 460 27.19 -9.72 -6.92
C ASP A 460 27.27 -8.97 -5.59
N LEU A 461 26.12 -8.80 -4.93
CA LEU A 461 26.01 -8.21 -3.62
C LEU A 461 26.91 -8.96 -2.60
N PRO A 462 27.58 -8.24 -1.69
CA PRO A 462 28.45 -8.86 -0.68
C PRO A 462 27.77 -9.99 0.10
N ALA A 463 26.50 -9.80 0.49
CA ALA A 463 25.73 -10.79 1.24
C ALA A 463 25.42 -12.05 0.41
N THR A 464 25.00 -11.91 -0.84
CA THR A 464 24.74 -13.04 -1.76
C THR A 464 26.01 -13.87 -1.97
N GLN A 465 27.15 -13.21 -2.20
CA GLN A 465 28.43 -13.90 -2.38
C GLN A 465 28.87 -14.62 -1.11
N ALA A 466 28.78 -13.98 0.05
CA ALA A 466 29.11 -14.60 1.33
C ALA A 466 28.27 -15.87 1.56
N TRP A 467 26.96 -15.80 1.27
CA TRP A 467 26.06 -16.94 1.38
C TRP A 467 26.42 -18.09 0.42
N LYS A 468 26.62 -17.77 -0.86
CA LYS A 468 27.02 -18.76 -1.88
C LYS A 468 28.32 -19.46 -1.49
N ARG A 469 29.31 -18.71 -1.03
CA ARG A 469 30.61 -19.24 -0.59
C ARG A 469 30.46 -20.20 0.60
N ALA A 470 29.61 -19.86 1.57
CA ALA A 470 29.31 -20.74 2.69
C ALA A 470 28.67 -22.06 2.22
N ARG A 471 27.67 -22.00 1.33
CA ARG A 471 27.04 -23.20 0.75
C ARG A 471 28.00 -24.07 -0.04
N LEU A 472 28.85 -23.47 -0.87
CA LEU A 472 29.85 -24.21 -1.64
C LEU A 472 30.87 -24.91 -0.72
N HIS A 473 31.31 -24.22 0.33
CA HIS A 473 32.20 -24.78 1.34
C HIS A 473 31.56 -25.97 2.05
N GLU A 474 30.33 -25.83 2.54
CA GLU A 474 29.57 -26.92 3.18
C GLU A 474 29.30 -28.10 2.25
N ALA A 475 29.05 -27.83 0.96
CA ALA A 475 28.86 -28.86 -0.06
C ALA A 475 30.17 -29.54 -0.50
N GLY A 476 31.32 -29.12 0.04
CA GLY A 476 32.65 -29.64 -0.33
C GLY A 476 33.03 -29.31 -1.78
N ILE A 477 32.62 -28.15 -2.29
CA ILE A 477 32.93 -27.67 -3.63
C ILE A 477 34.08 -26.65 -3.53
N ALA A 478 35.25 -27.03 -4.02
CA ALA A 478 36.45 -26.18 -3.99
C ALA A 478 36.32 -24.99 -4.95
N MET A 479 36.83 -23.83 -4.52
CA MET A 479 36.91 -22.62 -5.36
C MET A 479 38.00 -22.80 -6.43
N PRO A 480 37.68 -22.63 -7.74
CA PRO A 480 38.67 -22.67 -8.81
C PRO A 480 39.72 -21.56 -8.66
N ALA A 481 40.97 -21.83 -9.06
CA ALA A 481 42.03 -20.81 -9.09
C ALA A 481 41.78 -19.69 -10.11
N SER A 482 40.96 -19.95 -11.13
CA SER A 482 40.56 -19.00 -12.15
C SER A 482 39.46 -18.03 -11.68
N LEU A 483 38.76 -18.31 -10.58
CA LEU A 483 37.64 -17.51 -10.07
C LEU A 483 38.09 -16.43 -9.08
N CYS A 484 37.64 -15.20 -9.31
CA CYS A 484 37.72 -14.08 -8.38
C CYS A 484 36.33 -13.53 -8.04
N TYR A 485 36.06 -13.36 -6.75
CA TYR A 485 34.83 -12.74 -6.26
C TYR A 485 34.96 -11.22 -6.16
N VAL A 486 33.99 -10.50 -6.71
CA VAL A 486 33.95 -9.04 -6.77
C VAL A 486 32.65 -8.54 -6.11
N PRO A 487 32.66 -8.26 -4.79
CA PRO A 487 31.45 -7.90 -4.06
C PRO A 487 31.03 -6.45 -4.36
N VAL A 488 29.96 -6.27 -5.12
CA VAL A 488 29.47 -4.96 -5.60
C VAL A 488 27.94 -4.92 -5.56
N ASP A 489 27.39 -3.77 -5.18
CA ASP A 489 25.99 -3.44 -5.36
C ASP A 489 25.84 -2.57 -6.61
N PHE A 490 25.08 -3.05 -7.60
CA PHE A 490 24.92 -2.39 -8.92
C PHE A 490 24.28 -1.00 -8.82
N GLU A 491 23.54 -0.71 -7.75
CA GLU A 491 22.93 0.61 -7.54
C GLU A 491 23.88 1.59 -6.83
N SER A 492 25.06 1.12 -6.40
CA SER A 492 26.10 1.93 -5.79
C SER A 492 27.30 2.06 -6.72
N LEU A 493 27.68 3.31 -7.03
CA LEU A 493 28.83 3.65 -7.88
C LEU A 493 30.09 2.85 -7.44
N GLY A 494 30.65 2.01 -8.31
CA GLY A 494 31.88 1.25 -7.98
C GLY A 494 32.25 0.01 -8.80
N LEU A 495 31.50 -0.38 -9.84
CA LEU A 495 31.77 -1.61 -10.60
C LEU A 495 33.17 -1.63 -11.25
N ALA A 496 33.51 -0.58 -12.00
CA ALA A 496 34.79 -0.48 -12.72
C ALA A 496 35.99 -0.56 -11.76
N GLU A 497 35.94 0.20 -10.67
CA GLU A 497 37.01 0.22 -9.66
C GLU A 497 37.14 -1.14 -8.96
N SER A 498 36.03 -1.77 -8.60
CA SER A 498 36.03 -3.07 -7.91
C SER A 498 36.57 -4.18 -8.80
N LEU A 499 36.19 -4.20 -10.08
CA LEU A 499 36.76 -5.11 -11.08
C LEU A 499 38.26 -4.88 -11.24
N ALA A 500 38.70 -3.63 -11.40
CA ALA A 500 40.13 -3.31 -11.52
C ALA A 500 40.94 -3.77 -10.30
N ARG A 501 40.41 -3.58 -9.08
CA ARG A 501 41.02 -4.07 -7.83
C ARG A 501 41.11 -5.60 -7.76
N ALA A 502 40.11 -6.30 -8.32
CA ALA A 502 40.14 -7.75 -8.49
C ALA A 502 41.11 -8.22 -9.60
N GLY A 503 41.66 -7.28 -10.38
CA GLY A 503 42.63 -7.51 -11.44
C GLY A 503 42.01 -7.66 -12.83
N PHE A 504 40.76 -7.26 -13.02
CA PHE A 504 40.20 -7.07 -14.36
C PHE A 504 40.98 -5.96 -15.10
N ASP A 505 41.33 -6.21 -16.35
CA ASP A 505 42.03 -5.26 -17.21
C ASP A 505 41.12 -4.84 -18.37
N ALA A 506 40.58 -3.62 -18.30
CA ALA A 506 39.68 -3.08 -19.32
C ALA A 506 40.37 -2.83 -20.68
N SER A 507 41.71 -2.83 -20.72
CA SER A 507 42.50 -2.72 -21.96
C SER A 507 42.62 -4.04 -22.72
N GLN A 508 42.17 -5.14 -22.14
CA GLN A 508 42.11 -6.45 -22.78
C GLN A 508 40.65 -6.85 -23.08
N PRO A 509 40.40 -7.60 -24.17
CA PRO A 509 39.05 -8.06 -24.48
C PRO A 509 38.44 -8.89 -23.35
N ALA A 510 37.16 -8.67 -23.09
CA ALA A 510 36.41 -9.36 -22.04
C ALA A 510 35.02 -9.80 -22.52
N PHE A 511 34.56 -10.93 -22.00
CA PHE A 511 33.20 -11.39 -22.19
C PHE A 511 32.40 -11.14 -20.91
N PHE A 512 31.16 -10.67 -21.05
CA PHE A 512 30.26 -10.39 -19.94
C PHE A 512 28.98 -11.22 -20.11
N SER A 513 28.50 -11.84 -19.03
CA SER A 513 27.15 -12.37 -18.97
C SER A 513 26.35 -11.63 -17.91
N TRP A 514 25.14 -11.22 -18.25
CA TRP A 514 24.27 -10.44 -17.38
C TRP A 514 22.84 -10.98 -17.45
N LEU A 515 22.61 -12.10 -16.76
CA LEU A 515 21.41 -12.90 -16.88
C LEU A 515 20.52 -12.73 -15.65
N GLY A 516 19.24 -12.43 -15.84
CA GLY A 516 18.28 -12.34 -14.75
C GLY A 516 18.50 -11.17 -13.79
N VAL A 517 19.08 -10.05 -14.26
CA VAL A 517 19.40 -8.90 -13.40
C VAL A 517 18.76 -7.60 -13.89
N THR A 518 18.85 -7.31 -15.19
CA THR A 518 18.49 -5.98 -15.75
C THR A 518 17.09 -5.54 -15.34
N MET A 519 16.11 -6.45 -15.34
CA MET A 519 14.72 -6.17 -14.96
C MET A 519 14.56 -5.67 -13.52
N TYR A 520 15.51 -5.93 -12.61
CA TYR A 520 15.46 -5.47 -11.21
C TYR A 520 16.18 -4.13 -10.98
N LEU A 521 16.82 -3.59 -12.01
CA LEU A 521 17.57 -2.34 -11.95
C LEU A 521 16.83 -1.22 -12.67
N ASP A 522 17.00 0.00 -12.18
CA ASP A 522 16.57 1.21 -12.86
C ASP A 522 17.31 1.35 -14.21
N GLU A 523 16.66 1.92 -15.23
CA GLU A 523 17.25 2.02 -16.58
C GLU A 523 18.62 2.71 -16.57
N ASP A 524 18.78 3.77 -15.76
CA ASP A 524 20.05 4.50 -15.66
C ASP A 524 21.20 3.60 -15.18
N ALA A 525 20.96 2.75 -14.18
CA ALA A 525 21.96 1.80 -13.69
C ALA A 525 22.29 0.72 -14.74
N VAL A 526 21.29 0.32 -15.54
CA VAL A 526 21.50 -0.59 -16.69
C VAL A 526 22.44 0.05 -17.71
N PHE A 527 22.15 1.29 -18.14
CA PHE A 527 22.95 1.98 -19.16
C PHE A 527 24.31 2.45 -18.64
N GLU A 528 24.47 2.74 -17.36
CA GLU A 528 25.77 3.02 -16.75
C GLU A 528 26.69 1.80 -16.86
N THR A 529 26.20 0.62 -16.51
CA THR A 529 26.95 -0.64 -16.64
C THR A 529 27.26 -0.95 -18.10
N LEU A 530 26.31 -0.77 -19.01
CA LEU A 530 26.54 -0.95 -20.46
C LEU A 530 27.56 0.06 -21.00
N GLY A 531 27.56 1.30 -20.50
CA GLY A 531 28.56 2.32 -20.84
C GLY A 531 29.96 1.94 -20.37
N PHE A 532 30.09 1.37 -19.17
CA PHE A 532 31.36 0.80 -18.70
C PHE A 532 31.84 -0.33 -19.63
N ILE A 533 30.94 -1.26 -19.99
CA ILE A 533 31.28 -2.37 -20.90
C ILE A 533 31.71 -1.81 -22.25
N ALA A 534 30.97 -0.85 -22.82
CA ALA A 534 31.27 -0.18 -24.09
C ALA A 534 32.66 0.49 -24.11
N GLY A 535 33.17 0.91 -22.95
CA GLY A 535 34.51 1.48 -22.78
C GLY A 535 35.64 0.44 -22.72
N CYS A 536 35.35 -0.87 -22.72
CA CYS A 536 36.35 -1.93 -22.71
C CYS A 536 36.99 -2.12 -24.11
N ALA A 537 38.10 -2.85 -24.15
CA ALA A 537 38.85 -3.09 -25.39
C ALA A 537 38.01 -3.78 -26.48
N LYS A 538 38.32 -3.43 -27.74
CA LYS A 538 37.70 -4.03 -28.93
C LYS A 538 37.79 -5.55 -28.91
N GLY A 539 36.70 -6.22 -29.32
CA GLY A 539 36.55 -7.66 -29.21
C GLY A 539 35.86 -8.11 -27.91
N SER A 540 35.56 -7.16 -27.01
CA SER A 540 34.70 -7.42 -25.86
C SER A 540 33.24 -7.60 -26.29
N ALA A 541 32.48 -8.36 -25.51
CA ALA A 541 31.09 -8.64 -25.79
C ALA A 541 30.28 -8.89 -24.51
N VAL A 542 28.98 -8.61 -24.56
CA VAL A 542 28.04 -8.89 -23.48
C VAL A 542 26.87 -9.71 -24.00
N VAL A 543 26.52 -10.78 -23.28
CA VAL A 543 25.19 -11.40 -23.33
C VAL A 543 24.38 -10.82 -22.17
N LEU A 544 23.30 -10.11 -22.46
CA LEU A 544 22.35 -9.65 -21.44
C LEU A 544 20.97 -10.26 -21.65
N GLU A 545 20.30 -10.60 -20.55
CA GLU A 545 18.87 -10.86 -20.56
C GLU A 545 18.12 -9.58 -20.25
N TYR A 546 17.02 -9.33 -20.94
CA TYR A 546 16.11 -8.23 -20.67
C TYR A 546 14.65 -8.68 -20.85
N VAL A 547 13.71 -7.90 -20.33
CA VAL A 547 12.28 -8.16 -20.47
C VAL A 547 11.63 -7.11 -21.36
N ILE A 548 10.78 -7.55 -22.29
CA ILE A 548 9.94 -6.63 -23.08
C ILE A 548 8.75 -6.12 -22.24
N PRO A 549 8.15 -4.97 -22.58
CA PRO A 549 6.92 -4.51 -21.94
C PRO A 549 5.81 -5.58 -21.95
N LEU A 550 5.24 -5.84 -20.77
CA LEU A 550 4.26 -6.93 -20.61
C LEU A 550 2.97 -6.73 -21.42
N GLY A 551 2.67 -5.48 -21.80
CA GLY A 551 1.52 -5.16 -22.64
C GLY A 551 1.54 -5.83 -24.02
N GLY A 552 2.71 -6.22 -24.52
CA GLY A 552 2.88 -6.94 -25.79
C GLY A 552 2.70 -8.47 -25.69
N LEU A 553 2.44 -9.01 -24.50
CA LEU A 553 2.26 -10.45 -24.29
C LEU A 553 0.80 -10.89 -24.47
N PRO A 554 0.54 -12.16 -24.81
CA PRO A 554 -0.81 -12.73 -24.78
C PRO A 554 -1.47 -12.55 -23.39
N PRO A 555 -2.79 -12.28 -23.30
CA PRO A 555 -3.44 -11.89 -22.04
C PRO A 555 -3.18 -12.82 -20.86
N MET A 556 -3.28 -14.14 -21.06
CA MET A 556 -3.05 -15.13 -20.00
C MET A 556 -1.59 -15.14 -19.51
N VAL A 557 -0.64 -14.94 -20.43
CA VAL A 557 0.78 -14.89 -20.11
C VAL A 557 1.11 -13.59 -19.39
N ARG A 558 0.53 -12.47 -19.84
CA ARG A 558 0.66 -11.17 -19.19
C ARG A 558 0.23 -11.25 -17.72
N ILE A 559 -0.97 -11.77 -17.45
CA ILE A 559 -1.50 -11.92 -16.08
C ILE A 559 -0.56 -12.78 -15.24
N ALA A 560 -0.11 -13.93 -15.77
CA ALA A 560 0.81 -14.80 -15.05
C ALA A 560 2.15 -14.12 -14.72
N MET A 561 2.70 -13.33 -15.65
CA MET A 561 3.96 -12.59 -15.44
C MET A 561 3.78 -11.41 -14.49
N GLU A 562 2.65 -10.69 -14.54
CA GLU A 562 2.31 -9.64 -13.58
C GLU A 562 2.20 -10.21 -12.16
N GLN A 563 1.62 -11.41 -11.99
CA GLN A 563 1.58 -12.11 -10.70
C GLN A 563 2.98 -12.51 -10.20
N VAL A 564 3.84 -13.07 -11.06
CA VAL A 564 5.21 -13.42 -10.68
C VAL A 564 6.01 -12.17 -10.29
N ALA A 565 5.89 -11.08 -11.07
CA ALA A 565 6.54 -9.81 -10.78
C ALA A 565 6.05 -9.23 -9.44
N ALA A 566 4.75 -9.32 -9.15
CA ALA A 566 4.18 -8.90 -7.86
C ALA A 566 4.72 -9.74 -6.70
N GLN A 567 4.78 -11.07 -6.83
CA GLN A 567 5.32 -11.95 -5.79
C GLN A 567 6.82 -11.71 -5.50
N LEU A 568 7.61 -11.38 -6.53
CA LEU A 568 9.00 -11.01 -6.34
C LEU A 568 9.13 -9.62 -5.71
N ALA A 569 8.28 -8.66 -6.10
CA ALA A 569 8.20 -7.35 -5.47
C ALA A 569 7.87 -7.44 -3.98
N GLU A 570 6.95 -8.33 -3.57
CA GLU A 570 6.64 -8.64 -2.16
C GLU A 570 7.87 -9.09 -1.36
N ARG A 571 8.83 -9.71 -2.03
CA ARG A 571 10.06 -10.23 -1.44
C ARG A 571 11.27 -9.32 -1.67
N GLY A 572 11.04 -8.06 -2.06
CA GLY A 572 12.07 -7.04 -2.22
C GLY A 572 12.81 -7.08 -3.56
N GLU A 573 12.21 -7.69 -4.59
CA GLU A 573 12.76 -7.77 -5.95
C GLU A 573 11.75 -7.28 -7.00
N PRO A 574 11.33 -6.00 -6.99
CA PRO A 574 10.40 -5.46 -7.98
C PRO A 574 11.06 -5.38 -9.36
N TRP A 575 10.27 -5.64 -10.41
CA TRP A 575 10.71 -5.36 -11.77
C TRP A 575 10.60 -3.85 -12.05
N LYS A 576 11.72 -3.22 -12.41
CA LYS A 576 11.89 -1.78 -12.57
C LYS A 576 12.00 -1.35 -14.03
N SER A 577 12.63 -2.15 -14.89
CA SER A 577 12.93 -1.78 -16.27
C SER A 577 12.44 -2.79 -17.30
N PHE A 578 12.04 -2.27 -18.46
CA PHE A 578 11.53 -3.03 -19.60
C PHE A 578 12.06 -2.39 -20.88
N PHE A 579 12.45 -3.19 -21.87
CA PHE A 579 13.09 -2.69 -23.07
C PHE A 579 12.44 -3.23 -24.33
N GLU A 580 12.08 -2.33 -25.24
CA GLU A 580 11.74 -2.70 -26.61
C GLU A 580 13.01 -3.07 -27.39
N PRO A 581 13.06 -4.19 -28.13
CA PRO A 581 14.28 -4.69 -28.75
C PRO A 581 15.00 -3.69 -29.67
N ALA A 582 14.24 -2.99 -30.52
CA ALA A 582 14.81 -2.01 -31.45
C ALA A 582 15.37 -0.78 -30.71
N ALA A 583 14.63 -0.27 -29.72
CA ALA A 583 15.06 0.88 -28.92
C ALA A 583 16.32 0.56 -28.09
N LEU A 584 16.42 -0.66 -27.56
CA LEU A 584 17.63 -1.11 -26.87
C LEU A 584 18.83 -1.21 -27.81
N ALA A 585 18.64 -1.76 -29.02
CA ALA A 585 19.69 -1.83 -30.03
C ALA A 585 20.20 -0.43 -30.43
N ASP A 586 19.31 0.54 -30.62
CA ASP A 586 19.67 1.93 -30.93
C ASP A 586 20.47 2.57 -29.78
N LYS A 587 20.05 2.37 -28.53
CA LYS A 587 20.78 2.86 -27.35
C LYS A 587 22.17 2.21 -27.22
N LEU A 588 22.31 0.92 -27.52
CA LEU A 588 23.62 0.24 -27.52
C LEU A 588 24.54 0.78 -28.62
N ALA A 589 24.02 1.01 -29.83
CA ALA A 589 24.79 1.63 -30.90
C ALA A 589 25.29 3.03 -30.49
N ALA A 590 24.42 3.83 -29.83
CA ALA A 590 24.79 5.15 -29.32
C ALA A 590 25.86 5.09 -28.20
N LEU A 591 25.91 4.01 -27.41
CA LEU A 591 26.94 3.79 -26.40
C LEU A 591 28.29 3.34 -26.97
N GLY A 592 28.34 2.92 -28.24
CA GLY A 592 29.57 2.50 -28.92
C GLY A 592 29.69 1.00 -29.20
N PHE A 593 28.63 0.21 -28.99
CA PHE A 593 28.61 -1.18 -29.47
C PHE A 593 28.49 -1.21 -31.00
N SER A 594 29.34 -1.99 -31.67
CA SER A 594 29.41 -2.08 -33.12
C SER A 594 28.36 -3.01 -33.72
N GLU A 595 27.94 -4.04 -32.97
CA GLU A 595 26.91 -5.00 -33.37
C GLU A 595 26.02 -5.36 -32.18
N SER A 596 24.72 -5.51 -32.41
CA SER A 596 23.80 -6.12 -31.45
C SER A 596 22.80 -7.04 -32.15
N SER A 597 22.41 -8.11 -31.49
CA SER A 597 21.43 -9.07 -31.98
C SER A 597 20.57 -9.54 -30.83
N SER A 598 19.28 -9.77 -31.07
CA SER A 598 18.31 -10.17 -30.06
C SER A 598 17.66 -11.49 -30.44
N TRP A 599 17.45 -12.36 -29.46
CA TRP A 599 16.82 -13.66 -29.63
C TRP A 599 15.60 -13.77 -28.71
N GLY A 600 14.51 -14.26 -29.29
CA GLY A 600 13.32 -14.66 -28.58
C GLY A 600 13.10 -16.17 -28.65
N PRO A 601 11.93 -16.63 -28.19
CA PRO A 601 11.56 -18.04 -28.25
C PRO A 601 11.60 -18.64 -29.66
N ALA A 602 11.28 -17.84 -30.70
CA ALA A 602 11.23 -18.30 -32.08
C ALA A 602 12.61 -18.76 -32.60
N GLU A 603 13.68 -18.07 -32.21
CA GLU A 603 15.04 -18.41 -32.63
C GLU A 603 15.71 -19.42 -31.68
N LEU A 604 15.40 -19.34 -30.38
CA LEU A 604 16.04 -20.20 -29.37
C LEU A 604 15.47 -21.63 -29.33
N ASN A 605 14.17 -21.81 -29.60
CA ASN A 605 13.55 -23.13 -29.62
C ASN A 605 14.19 -24.07 -30.66
N PRO A 606 14.33 -23.69 -31.95
CA PRO A 606 15.00 -24.54 -32.93
C PRO A 606 16.48 -24.80 -32.61
N ARG A 607 17.16 -23.83 -31.98
CA ARG A 607 18.59 -23.93 -31.67
C ARG A 607 18.89 -24.88 -30.52
N TYR A 608 18.09 -24.86 -29.45
CA TYR A 608 18.40 -25.59 -28.21
C TYR A 608 17.40 -26.67 -27.83
N LEU A 609 16.17 -26.59 -28.33
CA LEU A 609 15.04 -27.43 -27.90
C LEU A 609 14.39 -28.19 -29.06
N ALA A 610 15.03 -28.25 -30.23
CA ALA A 610 14.52 -29.01 -31.36
C ALA A 610 14.46 -30.52 -31.06
N ASN A 611 13.42 -31.18 -31.56
CA ASN A 611 13.24 -32.64 -31.53
C ASN A 611 13.22 -33.27 -30.13
N ARG A 612 12.85 -32.50 -29.10
CA ARG A 612 12.70 -33.01 -27.73
C ARG A 612 11.33 -33.65 -27.52
N SER A 613 11.31 -34.75 -26.77
CA SER A 613 10.09 -35.46 -26.37
C SER A 613 9.68 -35.24 -24.91
N ASP A 614 10.50 -34.53 -24.14
CA ASP A 614 10.32 -34.31 -22.69
C ASP A 614 9.54 -33.05 -22.33
N GLY A 615 9.03 -32.33 -23.33
CA GLY A 615 8.16 -31.17 -23.15
C GLY A 615 8.89 -29.86 -22.84
N LEU A 616 10.23 -29.82 -22.77
CA LEU A 616 10.95 -28.55 -22.66
C LEU A 616 10.71 -27.69 -23.90
N HIS A 617 10.20 -26.49 -23.67
CA HIS A 617 9.86 -25.53 -24.71
C HIS A 617 9.83 -24.11 -24.15
N LEU A 618 10.42 -23.15 -24.87
CA LEU A 618 10.25 -21.73 -24.57
C LEU A 618 8.89 -21.28 -25.11
N GLY A 619 7.91 -21.15 -24.22
CA GLY A 619 6.61 -20.56 -24.54
C GLY A 619 6.68 -19.05 -24.76
N ALA A 620 5.51 -18.42 -24.86
CA ALA A 620 5.42 -16.96 -24.83
C ALA A 620 5.91 -16.45 -23.47
N THR A 621 7.06 -15.75 -23.46
CA THR A 621 7.71 -15.19 -22.28
C THR A 621 8.19 -13.77 -22.58
N PRO A 622 8.23 -12.85 -21.60
CA PRO A 622 8.81 -11.52 -21.79
C PRO A 622 10.34 -11.54 -21.97
N GLY A 623 11.03 -12.58 -21.48
CA GLY A 623 12.48 -12.65 -21.52
C GLY A 623 13.03 -12.69 -22.95
N ARG A 624 14.05 -11.88 -23.22
CA ARG A 624 14.83 -11.85 -24.45
C ARG A 624 16.31 -11.88 -24.10
N LEU A 625 17.10 -12.49 -24.96
CA LEU A 625 18.56 -12.46 -24.85
C LEU A 625 19.09 -11.53 -25.92
N MET A 626 20.06 -10.70 -25.55
CA MET A 626 20.78 -9.85 -26.49
C MET A 626 22.27 -10.09 -26.35
N LEU A 627 22.93 -10.08 -27.50
CA LEU A 627 24.37 -10.15 -27.62
C LEU A 627 24.85 -8.88 -28.29
N ALA A 628 25.72 -8.15 -27.60
CA ALA A 628 26.33 -6.93 -28.11
C ALA A 628 27.85 -7.06 -28.15
N ARG A 629 28.49 -6.45 -29.14
CA ARG A 629 29.95 -6.51 -29.39
C ARG A 629 30.53 -5.11 -29.58
N ILE A 630 31.82 -4.96 -29.23
CA ILE A 630 32.60 -3.73 -29.40
C ILE A 630 33.62 -3.93 -30.51
#